data_AF-A0A349WZT9-F1
#
_entry.id   AF-A0A349WZT9-F1
#
_cell.length_a   1.000
_cell.length_b   1.000
_cell.length_c   1.000
_cell.angle_alpha   90.00
_cell.angle_beta   90.00
_cell.angle_gamma   90.00
#
_symmetry.space_group_name_H-M   'P 1'
#
loop_
_entity.id
_entity.type
_entity.pdbx_description
1 polymer ?
#
loop_
_entity_poly.entity_id
_entity_poly.type
_entity_poly.pdbx_seq_one_letter_code
_entity_poly.pdbx_strand_id
1 'polypeptide(L)'
;MQGTISEKTFYQYLKCPNWVYFDAYAQAARPHDVLMVKLQDDGLIEEKERDLLTDRQDLVEVTAEDPDEAFAQTLTFMRQARQTIYHGVLVDKHWVGHPDILEKVEGRSHLGNYYYVAADIKRSREVRDDYKFQGCFYAELLERIQGVKPVQGYIVTPENQSLSYLIEEFEAKYELTLTEIEKIIAGKRPAHFVTSGCKQSPWYKECRHESERCEDLSLLNRVWREEVSKLEEVGIQTIGELALKSIPELEKIAPEVNSSRLEMMRDQAIAIKENRYIIRGNVDLPESNIELYFDIESDP
;
A
#
# COMPACT_ATOMS: atom_id res chain seq x y z
N MET A 1 18.05 -9.18 -11.13
CA MET A 1 16.68 -9.18 -11.67
C MET A 1 16.02 -7.92 -11.13
N GLN A 2 15.60 -7.00 -11.99
CA GLN A 2 14.77 -5.87 -11.54
C GLN A 2 13.43 -6.45 -11.09
N GLY A 3 12.95 -6.06 -9.91
CA GLY A 3 11.64 -6.47 -9.42
C GLY A 3 10.55 -5.94 -10.34
N THR A 4 9.51 -6.74 -10.59
CA THR A 4 8.35 -6.32 -11.36
C THR A 4 7.58 -5.23 -10.63
N ILE A 5 7.17 -4.18 -11.34
CA ILE A 5 6.26 -3.14 -10.82
C ILE A 5 4.87 -3.43 -11.37
N SER A 6 3.87 -3.49 -10.49
CA SER A 6 2.47 -3.62 -10.86
C SER A 6 1.58 -2.65 -10.09
N GLU A 7 0.29 -2.61 -10.41
CA GLU A 7 -0.72 -1.88 -9.66
C GLU A 7 -0.72 -2.23 -8.16
N LYS A 8 -0.34 -3.47 -7.82
CA LYS A 8 -0.23 -3.95 -6.44
C LYS A 8 0.98 -3.34 -5.73
N THR A 9 2.08 -3.05 -6.44
CA THR A 9 3.27 -2.41 -5.87
C THR A 9 2.93 -1.04 -5.28
N PHE A 10 2.03 -0.27 -5.91
CA PHE A 10 1.55 1.01 -5.36
C PHE A 10 0.77 0.82 -4.06
N TYR A 11 -0.16 -0.15 -4.03
CA TYR A 11 -0.87 -0.48 -2.80
C TYR A 11 0.10 -0.86 -1.67
N GLN A 12 1.05 -1.75 -1.96
CA GLN A 12 2.08 -2.18 -1.01
C GLN A 12 2.90 -1.00 -0.49
N TYR A 13 3.34 -0.10 -1.37
CA TYR A 13 4.10 1.09 -1.00
C TYR A 13 3.32 2.00 -0.05
N LEU A 14 2.04 2.27 -0.35
CA LEU A 14 1.17 3.11 0.47
C LEU A 14 0.93 2.52 1.86
N LYS A 15 0.89 1.19 1.98
CA LYS A 15 0.79 0.50 3.27
C LYS A 15 2.11 0.47 4.02
N CYS A 16 3.18 0.08 3.35
CA CYS A 16 4.51 -0.05 3.91
C CYS A 16 5.58 -0.08 2.81
N PRO A 17 6.43 0.95 2.68
CA PRO A 17 7.53 0.94 1.71
C PRO A 17 8.49 -0.25 1.89
N ASN A 18 8.68 -0.72 3.14
CA ASN A 18 9.50 -1.92 3.41
C ASN A 18 8.91 -3.18 2.81
N TRP A 19 7.59 -3.25 2.57
CA TRP A 19 6.99 -4.38 1.87
C TRP A 19 7.54 -4.48 0.46
N VAL A 20 7.55 -3.38 -0.31
CA VAL A 20 8.13 -3.36 -1.66
C VAL A 20 9.60 -3.78 -1.64
N TYR A 21 10.36 -3.33 -0.64
CA TYR A 21 11.75 -3.75 -0.47
C TYR A 21 11.88 -5.26 -0.22
N PHE A 22 11.10 -5.82 0.70
CA PHE A 22 11.17 -7.26 0.98
C PHE A 22 10.71 -8.11 -0.22
N ASP A 23 9.65 -7.71 -0.93
CA ASP A 23 9.20 -8.44 -2.12
C ASP A 23 10.27 -8.42 -3.23
N ALA A 24 11.01 -7.32 -3.39
CA ALA A 24 12.07 -7.21 -4.39
C ALA A 24 13.36 -7.98 -4.04
N TYR A 25 13.67 -8.15 -2.75
CA TYR A 25 14.97 -8.67 -2.28
C TYR A 25 14.89 -10.01 -1.53
N ALA A 26 13.70 -10.51 -1.21
CA ALA A 26 13.56 -11.80 -0.55
C ALA A 26 13.98 -12.96 -1.46
N GLN A 27 14.61 -13.97 -0.86
CA GLN A 27 15.02 -15.18 -1.57
C GLN A 27 13.83 -16.07 -1.98
N ALA A 28 12.70 -15.92 -1.29
CA ALA A 28 11.47 -16.66 -1.56
C ALA A 28 10.27 -15.72 -1.44
N ALA A 29 9.32 -15.87 -2.36
CA ALA A 29 8.03 -15.20 -2.28
C ALA A 29 7.31 -15.61 -1.00
N ARG A 30 6.67 -14.64 -0.34
CA ARG A 30 5.79 -14.91 0.80
C ARG A 30 4.35 -14.65 0.42
N PRO A 31 3.57 -15.71 0.18
CA PRO A 31 2.17 -15.54 -0.10
C PRO A 31 1.49 -14.92 1.12
N HIS A 32 0.66 -13.92 0.86
CA HIS A 32 -0.19 -13.35 1.88
C HIS A 32 -1.34 -14.30 2.19
N ASP A 33 -1.90 -14.22 3.40
CA ASP A 33 -3.21 -14.81 3.71
C ASP A 33 -4.24 -14.49 2.60
N VAL A 34 -4.96 -15.52 2.14
CA VAL A 34 -5.90 -15.43 1.01
C VAL A 34 -7.00 -14.39 1.25
N LEU A 35 -7.46 -14.24 2.49
CA LEU A 35 -8.46 -13.22 2.83
C LEU A 35 -7.88 -11.82 2.64
N MET A 36 -6.62 -11.62 3.02
CA MET A 36 -5.94 -10.34 2.86
C MET A 36 -5.71 -9.99 1.40
N VAL A 37 -5.34 -10.95 0.55
CA VAL A 37 -5.25 -10.71 -0.91
C VAL A 37 -6.61 -10.24 -1.45
N LYS A 38 -7.70 -10.92 -1.08
CA LYS A 38 -9.06 -10.52 -1.52
C LYS A 38 -9.47 -9.14 -1.01
N LEU A 39 -9.06 -8.75 0.19
CA LEU A 39 -9.30 -7.41 0.74
C LEU A 39 -8.46 -6.33 0.06
N GLN A 40 -7.31 -6.69 -0.51
CA GLN A 40 -6.42 -5.77 -1.24
C GLN A 40 -6.93 -5.51 -2.64
N ASP A 41 -7.32 -6.57 -3.35
CA ASP A 41 -7.84 -6.46 -4.71
C ASP A 41 -9.16 -5.64 -4.72
N ASP A 42 -9.96 -5.77 -3.65
CA ASP A 42 -11.28 -5.15 -3.46
C ASP A 42 -12.25 -5.38 -4.65
N GLY A 43 -11.97 -6.40 -5.45
CA GLY A 43 -12.78 -6.82 -6.60
C GLY A 43 -14.03 -7.57 -6.18
N LEU A 44 -14.96 -7.74 -7.12
CA LEU A 44 -16.14 -8.55 -6.89
C LEU A 44 -15.77 -10.03 -7.01
N ILE A 45 -16.73 -10.91 -6.74
CA ILE A 45 -16.56 -12.32 -7.12
C ILE A 45 -16.75 -12.41 -8.63
N GLU A 46 -16.01 -13.29 -9.28
CA GLU A 46 -15.99 -13.43 -10.75
C GLU A 46 -17.38 -13.58 -11.37
N GLU A 47 -18.27 -14.37 -10.75
CA GLU A 47 -19.67 -14.51 -11.19
C GLU A 47 -20.37 -13.15 -11.27
N LYS A 48 -20.16 -12.29 -10.27
CA LYS A 48 -20.77 -10.96 -10.22
C LYS A 48 -20.14 -9.99 -11.22
N GLU A 49 -18.85 -10.11 -11.48
CA GLU A 49 -18.16 -9.32 -12.51
C GLU A 49 -18.70 -9.67 -13.90
N ARG A 50 -18.85 -10.97 -14.18
CA ARG A 50 -19.44 -11.45 -15.44
C ARG A 50 -20.89 -10.97 -15.61
N ASP A 51 -21.69 -10.98 -14.55
CA ASP A 51 -23.04 -10.40 -14.57
C ASP A 51 -23.03 -8.93 -15.03
N LEU A 52 -22.09 -8.12 -14.53
CA LEU A 52 -21.96 -6.70 -14.90
C LEU A 52 -21.52 -6.48 -16.36
N LEU A 53 -20.84 -7.47 -16.93
CA LEU A 53 -20.29 -7.42 -18.28
C LEU A 53 -21.21 -8.01 -19.35
N THR A 54 -22.28 -8.73 -18.96
CA THR A 54 -23.17 -9.44 -19.90
C THR A 54 -23.79 -8.53 -20.96
N ASP A 55 -24.09 -7.28 -20.60
CA ASP A 55 -24.69 -6.29 -21.51
C ASP A 55 -23.66 -5.52 -22.36
N ARG A 56 -22.36 -5.80 -22.22
CA ARG A 56 -21.30 -5.12 -22.96
C ARG A 56 -21.24 -5.61 -24.40
N GLN A 57 -21.09 -4.68 -25.33
CA GLN A 57 -20.95 -5.00 -26.74
C GLN A 57 -19.58 -5.61 -27.02
N ASP A 58 -19.53 -6.63 -27.89
CA ASP A 58 -18.29 -7.19 -28.44
C ASP A 58 -17.22 -7.51 -27.38
N LEU A 59 -17.67 -8.11 -26.27
CA LEU A 59 -16.85 -8.56 -25.16
C LEU A 59 -15.91 -9.71 -25.57
N VAL A 60 -14.64 -9.56 -25.26
CA VAL A 60 -13.64 -10.64 -25.27
C VAL A 60 -12.97 -10.77 -23.92
N GLU A 61 -12.44 -11.95 -23.66
CA GLU A 61 -11.69 -12.24 -22.44
C GLU A 61 -10.29 -12.74 -22.81
N VAL A 62 -9.30 -12.23 -22.09
CA VAL A 62 -7.93 -12.75 -22.13
C VAL A 62 -7.87 -13.94 -21.18
N THR A 63 -7.43 -15.09 -21.69
CA THR A 63 -7.46 -16.37 -20.96
C THR A 63 -6.09 -17.01 -20.81
N ALA A 64 -5.04 -16.42 -21.39
CA ALA A 64 -3.69 -16.90 -21.21
C ALA A 64 -3.22 -16.65 -19.76
N GLU A 65 -2.52 -17.63 -19.17
CA GLU A 65 -2.04 -17.56 -17.79
C GLU A 65 -0.66 -16.90 -17.68
N ASP A 66 0.19 -17.05 -18.70
CA ASP A 66 1.50 -16.42 -18.74
C ASP A 66 1.37 -14.92 -19.09
N PRO A 67 2.03 -14.01 -18.35
CA PRO A 67 1.91 -12.57 -18.59
C PRO A 67 2.26 -12.11 -20.01
N ASP A 68 3.28 -12.70 -20.64
CA ASP A 68 3.71 -12.31 -21.98
C ASP A 68 2.72 -12.81 -23.04
N GLU A 69 2.20 -14.03 -22.87
CA GLU A 69 1.13 -14.57 -23.72
C GLU A 69 -0.19 -13.79 -23.57
N ALA A 70 -0.57 -13.45 -22.33
CA ALA A 70 -1.74 -12.65 -22.02
C ALA A 70 -1.64 -11.23 -22.59
N PHE A 71 -0.46 -10.62 -22.51
CA PHE A 71 -0.20 -9.34 -23.17
C PHE A 71 -0.31 -9.44 -24.69
N ALA A 72 0.24 -10.48 -25.30
CA ALA A 72 0.13 -10.70 -26.75
C ALA A 72 -1.33 -10.90 -27.21
N GLN A 73 -2.13 -11.62 -26.40
CA GLN A 73 -3.57 -11.79 -26.62
C GLN A 73 -4.31 -10.45 -26.49
N THR A 74 -4.00 -9.68 -25.44
CA THR A 74 -4.55 -8.32 -25.22
C THR A 74 -4.26 -7.42 -26.44
N LEU A 75 -3.02 -7.36 -26.90
CA LEU A 75 -2.63 -6.58 -28.09
C LEU A 75 -3.36 -7.03 -29.36
N THR A 76 -3.60 -8.33 -29.50
CA THR A 76 -4.35 -8.87 -30.64
C THR A 76 -5.78 -8.35 -30.63
N PHE A 77 -6.46 -8.39 -29.48
CA PHE A 77 -7.80 -7.83 -29.34
C PHE A 77 -7.84 -6.31 -29.53
N MET A 78 -6.84 -5.59 -28.99
CA MET A 78 -6.72 -4.14 -29.19
C MET A 78 -6.59 -3.80 -30.68
N ARG A 79 -5.76 -4.51 -31.45
CA ARG A 79 -5.59 -4.30 -32.90
C ARG A 79 -6.82 -4.69 -33.72
N GLN A 80 -7.60 -5.64 -33.24
CA GLN A 80 -8.89 -6.02 -33.83
C GLN A 80 -10.01 -5.03 -33.51
N ALA A 81 -9.72 -3.96 -32.74
CA ALA A 81 -10.68 -2.96 -32.32
C ALA A 81 -11.87 -3.54 -31.55
N ARG A 82 -11.65 -4.59 -30.74
CA ARG A 82 -12.70 -5.18 -29.91
C ARG A 82 -13.24 -4.14 -28.93
N GLN A 83 -14.56 -4.05 -28.77
CA GLN A 83 -15.14 -2.94 -28.00
C GLN A 83 -14.77 -3.00 -26.51
N THR A 84 -14.89 -4.19 -25.91
CA THR A 84 -14.58 -4.40 -24.49
C THR A 84 -13.67 -5.63 -24.35
N ILE A 85 -12.55 -5.47 -23.65
CA ILE A 85 -11.61 -6.56 -23.34
C ILE A 85 -11.60 -6.75 -21.83
N TYR A 86 -11.98 -7.93 -21.36
CA TYR A 86 -11.95 -8.34 -19.96
C TYR A 86 -10.64 -9.06 -19.63
N HIS A 87 -10.13 -8.82 -18.43
CA HIS A 87 -8.84 -9.29 -17.93
C HIS A 87 -7.66 -8.87 -18.81
N GLY A 88 -7.66 -7.63 -19.27
CA GLY A 88 -6.56 -7.10 -20.07
C GLY A 88 -5.24 -7.17 -19.29
N VAL A 89 -4.16 -7.52 -19.99
CA VAL A 89 -2.80 -7.47 -19.43
C VAL A 89 -1.99 -6.47 -20.23
N LEU A 90 -1.29 -5.57 -19.55
CA LEU A 90 -0.47 -4.51 -20.14
C LEU A 90 0.97 -4.66 -19.66
N VAL A 91 1.93 -4.75 -20.58
CA VAL A 91 3.35 -4.96 -20.24
C VAL A 91 4.24 -3.94 -20.93
N ASP A 92 5.14 -3.31 -20.16
CA ASP A 92 6.30 -2.57 -20.66
C ASP A 92 7.54 -2.90 -19.83
N LYS A 93 8.47 -3.68 -20.39
CA LYS A 93 9.71 -4.13 -19.72
C LYS A 93 9.42 -4.90 -18.42
N HIS A 94 9.57 -4.25 -17.27
CA HIS A 94 9.37 -4.82 -15.94
C HIS A 94 8.07 -4.32 -15.29
N TRP A 95 7.25 -3.58 -16.03
CA TRP A 95 5.96 -3.10 -15.58
C TRP A 95 4.87 -3.99 -16.12
N VAL A 96 3.97 -4.44 -15.24
CA VAL A 96 2.86 -5.32 -15.59
C VAL A 96 1.60 -4.80 -14.93
N GLY A 97 0.61 -4.42 -15.73
CA GLY A 97 -0.70 -3.93 -15.28
C GLY A 97 -1.81 -4.92 -15.62
N HIS A 98 -2.76 -5.11 -14.69
CA HIS A 98 -3.90 -6.01 -14.84
C HIS A 98 -5.23 -5.26 -14.68
N PRO A 99 -5.60 -4.37 -15.63
CA PRO A 99 -6.93 -3.76 -15.61
C PRO A 99 -8.02 -4.82 -15.79
N ASP A 100 -9.09 -4.72 -15.00
CA ASP A 100 -10.21 -5.66 -15.16
C ASP A 100 -10.83 -5.49 -16.56
N ILE A 101 -10.97 -4.25 -17.03
CA ILE A 101 -11.58 -3.92 -18.32
C ILE A 101 -10.71 -2.92 -19.09
N LEU A 102 -10.51 -3.19 -20.38
CA LEU A 102 -10.10 -2.19 -21.37
C LEU A 102 -11.28 -1.89 -22.29
N GLU A 103 -11.67 -0.63 -22.37
CA GLU A 103 -12.78 -0.15 -23.20
C GLU A 103 -12.24 0.69 -24.36
N LYS A 104 -12.69 0.40 -25.58
CA LYS A 104 -12.31 1.15 -26.77
C LYS A 104 -13.08 2.47 -26.85
N VAL A 105 -12.36 3.56 -27.06
CA VAL A 105 -12.91 4.91 -27.25
C VAL A 105 -12.38 5.55 -28.53
N GLU A 106 -13.13 6.50 -29.08
CA GLU A 106 -12.73 7.24 -30.27
C GLU A 106 -11.54 8.18 -29.99
N GLY A 107 -10.57 8.20 -30.90
CA GLY A 107 -9.39 9.08 -30.83
C GLY A 107 -8.17 8.50 -31.55
N ARG A 108 -7.33 9.35 -32.14
CA ARG A 108 -6.17 8.87 -32.92
C ARG A 108 -5.11 8.26 -32.01
N SER A 109 -4.58 7.09 -32.39
CA SER A 109 -3.49 6.40 -31.69
C SER A 109 -2.68 5.52 -32.66
N HIS A 110 -1.70 4.77 -32.16
CA HIS A 110 -0.99 3.74 -32.93
C HIS A 110 -1.90 2.59 -33.41
N LEU A 111 -3.12 2.46 -32.87
CA LEU A 111 -4.11 1.46 -33.26
C LEU A 111 -5.06 1.95 -34.38
N GLY A 112 -5.02 3.25 -34.72
CA GLY A 112 -5.87 3.86 -35.73
C GLY A 112 -6.65 5.07 -35.20
N ASN A 113 -7.96 5.10 -35.45
CA ASN A 113 -8.86 6.19 -35.00
C ASN A 113 -9.51 5.91 -33.63
N TYR A 114 -8.98 4.96 -32.88
CA TYR A 114 -9.43 4.64 -31.53
C TYR A 114 -8.23 4.40 -30.60
N TYR A 115 -8.48 4.41 -29.30
CA TYR A 115 -7.55 3.99 -28.25
C TYR A 115 -8.30 3.33 -27.10
N TYR A 116 -7.60 2.74 -26.14
CA TYR A 116 -8.22 2.10 -24.99
C TYR A 116 -8.03 2.91 -23.72
N VAL A 117 -9.04 2.84 -22.86
CA VAL A 117 -9.02 3.32 -21.47
C VAL A 117 -9.24 2.14 -20.53
N ALA A 118 -8.66 2.20 -19.34
CA ALA A 118 -8.78 1.15 -18.32
C ALA A 118 -9.90 1.44 -17.32
N ALA A 119 -10.58 0.38 -16.87
CA ALA A 119 -11.54 0.42 -15.78
C ALA A 119 -11.38 -0.80 -14.88
N ASP A 120 -11.45 -0.60 -13.57
CA ASP A 120 -11.47 -1.70 -12.59
C ASP A 120 -12.86 -1.84 -11.95
N ILE A 121 -13.26 -3.07 -11.67
CA ILE A 121 -14.47 -3.39 -10.94
C ILE A 121 -14.14 -3.46 -9.45
N LYS A 122 -14.75 -2.59 -8.65
CA LYS A 122 -14.48 -2.50 -7.20
C LYS A 122 -15.75 -2.63 -6.38
N ARG A 123 -15.61 -3.16 -5.16
CA ARG A 123 -16.70 -3.18 -4.15
C ARG A 123 -17.02 -1.80 -3.61
N SER A 124 -16.00 -0.93 -3.53
CA SER A 124 -16.17 0.44 -3.11
C SER A 124 -17.17 1.20 -3.99
N ARG A 125 -18.01 2.02 -3.36
CA ARG A 125 -18.92 2.95 -4.04
C ARG A 125 -18.30 4.33 -4.29
N GLU A 126 -17.05 4.51 -3.89
CA GLU A 126 -16.31 5.76 -4.00
C GLU A 126 -14.92 5.52 -4.59
N VAL A 127 -14.42 6.51 -5.33
CA VAL A 127 -13.07 6.48 -5.90
C VAL A 127 -12.06 6.82 -4.80
N ARG A 128 -11.26 5.84 -4.41
CA ARG A 128 -10.20 5.99 -3.41
C ARG A 128 -8.86 6.29 -4.06
N ASP A 129 -7.96 6.89 -3.29
CA ASP A 129 -6.60 7.25 -3.71
C ASP A 129 -5.80 6.05 -4.24
N ASP A 130 -5.93 4.88 -3.61
CA ASP A 130 -5.27 3.65 -4.06
C ASP A 130 -5.72 3.23 -5.46
N TYR A 131 -7.01 3.33 -5.80
CA TYR A 131 -7.49 3.05 -7.15
C TYR A 131 -7.00 4.08 -8.18
N LYS A 132 -6.85 5.35 -7.77
CA LYS A 132 -6.30 6.39 -8.67
C LYS A 132 -4.85 6.11 -9.05
N PHE A 133 -4.03 5.61 -8.11
CA PHE A 133 -2.66 5.16 -8.44
C PHE A 133 -2.67 4.04 -9.48
N GLN A 134 -3.57 3.06 -9.35
CA GLN A 134 -3.72 1.97 -10.33
C GLN A 134 -4.09 2.53 -11.71
N GLY A 135 -5.07 3.43 -11.77
CA GLY A 135 -5.45 4.09 -13.03
C GLY A 135 -4.34 4.91 -13.68
N CYS A 136 -3.56 5.66 -12.90
CA CYS A 136 -2.39 6.39 -13.42
C CYS A 136 -1.36 5.43 -14.02
N PHE A 137 -1.10 4.31 -13.34
CA PHE A 137 -0.19 3.27 -13.83
C PHE A 137 -0.67 2.66 -15.15
N TYR A 138 -1.96 2.31 -15.24
CA TYR A 138 -2.55 1.81 -16.49
C TYR A 138 -2.51 2.85 -17.61
N ALA A 139 -2.78 4.13 -17.30
CA ALA A 139 -2.73 5.20 -18.28
C ALA A 139 -1.32 5.36 -18.87
N GLU A 140 -0.27 5.24 -18.05
CA GLU A 140 1.12 5.30 -18.53
C GLU A 140 1.51 4.07 -19.35
N LEU A 141 1.11 2.86 -18.93
CA LEU A 141 1.29 1.65 -19.74
C LEU A 141 0.58 1.76 -21.09
N LEU A 142 -0.67 2.22 -21.10
CA LEU A 142 -1.44 2.44 -22.31
C LEU A 142 -0.80 3.48 -23.22
N GLU A 143 -0.29 4.60 -22.67
CA GLU A 143 0.46 5.60 -23.44
C GLU A 143 1.65 4.97 -24.19
N ARG A 144 2.42 4.11 -23.52
CA ARG A 144 3.58 3.42 -24.12
C ARG A 144 3.15 2.44 -25.21
N ILE A 145 2.03 1.75 -25.02
CA ILE A 145 1.51 0.74 -25.96
C ILE A 145 0.85 1.38 -27.19
N GLN A 146 -0.05 2.34 -26.99
CA GLN A 146 -0.91 2.90 -28.02
C GLN A 146 -0.50 4.31 -28.47
N GLY A 147 0.49 4.94 -27.82
CA GLY A 147 1.00 6.26 -28.16
C GLY A 147 0.17 7.44 -27.66
N VAL A 148 -0.91 7.19 -26.90
CA VAL A 148 -1.78 8.21 -26.33
C VAL A 148 -2.15 7.85 -24.91
N LYS A 149 -1.93 8.79 -23.99
CA LYS A 149 -2.30 8.68 -22.58
C LYS A 149 -3.81 8.92 -22.39
N PRO A 150 -4.54 8.00 -21.73
CA PRO A 150 -5.89 8.26 -21.26
C PRO A 150 -5.97 9.47 -20.31
N VAL A 151 -6.96 10.34 -20.51
CA VAL A 151 -7.21 11.50 -19.64
C VAL A 151 -8.00 11.12 -18.37
N GLN A 152 -8.85 10.09 -18.49
CA GLN A 152 -9.70 9.60 -17.42
C GLN A 152 -9.40 8.14 -17.10
N GLY A 153 -9.50 7.81 -15.82
CA GLY A 153 -9.65 6.45 -15.33
C GLY A 153 -11.09 6.20 -14.87
N TYR A 154 -11.46 4.93 -14.75
CA TYR A 154 -12.83 4.53 -14.40
C TYR A 154 -12.84 3.44 -13.32
N ILE A 155 -13.84 3.49 -12.46
CA ILE A 155 -14.18 2.42 -11.51
C ILE A 155 -15.62 2.00 -11.77
N VAL A 156 -15.86 0.71 -11.94
CA VAL A 156 -17.19 0.12 -12.07
C VAL A 156 -17.64 -0.38 -10.70
N THR A 157 -18.75 0.14 -10.20
CA THR A 157 -19.31 -0.24 -8.89
C THR A 157 -20.15 -1.52 -8.98
N PRO A 158 -20.53 -2.15 -7.84
CA PRO A 158 -21.39 -3.34 -7.83
C PRO A 158 -22.79 -3.09 -8.40
N GLU A 159 -23.23 -1.82 -8.44
CA GLU A 159 -24.48 -1.37 -9.03
C GLU A 159 -24.36 -1.05 -10.54
N ASN A 160 -23.27 -1.46 -11.20
CA ASN A 160 -22.95 -1.20 -12.61
C ASN A 160 -22.83 0.30 -12.96
N GLN A 161 -22.44 1.14 -11.99
CA GLN A 161 -22.18 2.55 -12.24
C GLN A 161 -20.71 2.76 -12.58
N SER A 162 -20.42 3.56 -13.61
CA SER A 162 -19.06 3.96 -13.96
C SER A 162 -18.73 5.30 -13.31
N LEU A 163 -17.81 5.27 -12.35
CA LEU A 163 -17.26 6.45 -11.70
C LEU A 163 -15.96 6.85 -12.40
N SER A 164 -15.95 8.01 -13.04
CA SER A 164 -14.76 8.55 -13.70
C SER A 164 -13.96 9.48 -12.79
N TYR A 165 -12.66 9.56 -13.01
CA TYR A 165 -11.77 10.53 -12.38
C TYR A 165 -10.68 10.98 -13.35
N LEU A 166 -10.15 12.20 -13.14
CA LEU A 166 -9.08 12.74 -13.96
C LEU A 166 -7.74 12.18 -13.53
N ILE A 167 -6.96 11.68 -14.48
CA ILE A 167 -5.61 11.14 -14.24
C ILE A 167 -4.65 12.28 -13.87
N GLU A 168 -4.76 13.43 -14.53
CA GLU A 168 -3.90 14.61 -14.32
C GLU A 168 -3.91 15.12 -12.87
N GLU A 169 -5.06 15.05 -12.18
CA GLU A 169 -5.20 15.49 -10.78
C GLU A 169 -4.30 14.71 -9.81
N PHE A 170 -3.87 13.51 -10.21
CA PHE A 170 -3.11 12.60 -9.37
C PHE A 170 -1.71 12.28 -9.91
N GLU A 171 -1.41 12.73 -11.13
CA GLU A 171 -0.18 12.42 -11.86
C GLU A 171 1.07 12.82 -11.09
N ALA A 172 1.14 14.03 -10.53
CA ALA A 172 2.30 14.47 -9.75
C ALA A 172 2.57 13.57 -8.53
N LYS A 173 1.52 13.11 -7.84
CA LYS A 173 1.64 12.21 -6.68
C LYS A 173 2.04 10.80 -7.12
N TYR A 174 1.51 10.35 -8.26
CA TYR A 174 1.87 9.09 -8.90
C TYR A 174 3.36 9.07 -9.29
N GLU A 175 3.86 10.07 -10.00
CA GLU A 175 5.27 10.15 -10.45
C GLU A 175 6.26 10.15 -9.27
N LEU A 176 5.95 10.91 -8.21
CA LEU A 176 6.75 10.91 -6.99
C LEU A 176 6.77 9.53 -6.32
N THR A 177 5.62 8.86 -6.30
CA THR A 177 5.48 7.52 -5.71
C THR A 177 6.21 6.47 -6.53
N LEU A 178 6.04 6.48 -7.85
CA LEU A 178 6.73 5.60 -8.78
C LEU A 178 8.25 5.77 -8.65
N THR A 179 8.74 7.02 -8.64
CA THR A 179 10.17 7.32 -8.45
C THR A 179 10.72 6.71 -7.16
N GLU A 180 9.96 6.76 -6.05
CA GLU A 180 10.39 6.15 -4.79
C GLU A 180 10.32 4.62 -4.83
N ILE A 181 9.30 4.03 -5.46
CA ILE A 181 9.21 2.58 -5.70
C ILE A 181 10.41 2.10 -6.52
N GLU A 182 10.76 2.78 -7.61
CA GLU A 182 11.90 2.45 -8.45
C GLU A 182 13.22 2.52 -7.68
N LYS A 183 13.41 3.54 -6.84
CA LYS A 183 14.57 3.64 -5.95
C LYS A 183 14.64 2.44 -4.99
N ILE A 184 13.51 2.04 -4.42
CA ILE A 184 13.44 0.90 -3.50
C ILE A 184 13.83 -0.40 -4.21
N ILE A 185 13.25 -0.64 -5.38
CA ILE A 185 13.56 -1.80 -6.22
C ILE A 185 15.03 -1.77 -6.65
N ALA A 186 15.60 -0.59 -6.91
CA ALA A 186 17.02 -0.41 -7.24
C ALA A 186 17.98 -0.56 -6.03
N GLY A 187 17.46 -0.74 -4.81
CA GLY A 187 18.25 -1.09 -3.63
C GLY A 187 18.24 -0.05 -2.51
N LYS A 188 17.50 1.05 -2.67
CA LYS A 188 17.23 1.97 -1.56
C LYS A 188 16.42 1.25 -0.49
N ARG A 189 17.03 0.99 0.66
CA ARG A 189 16.31 0.43 1.80
C ARG A 189 15.50 1.52 2.50
N PRO A 190 14.17 1.41 2.61
CA PRO A 190 13.38 2.35 3.40
C PRO A 190 13.76 2.26 4.89
N ALA A 191 13.56 3.36 5.62
CA ALA A 191 13.62 3.30 7.08
C ALA A 191 12.48 2.40 7.58
N HIS A 192 12.80 1.47 8.47
CA HIS A 192 11.77 0.71 9.17
C HIS A 192 11.17 1.58 10.26
N PHE A 193 9.88 1.38 10.51
CA PHE A 193 9.15 2.03 11.60
C PHE A 193 7.89 1.21 11.82
N VAL A 194 7.85 0.47 12.92
CA VAL A 194 6.78 -0.47 13.21
C VAL A 194 5.52 0.32 13.60
N THR A 195 4.40 -0.06 13.01
CA THR A 195 3.08 0.49 13.34
C THR A 195 2.07 -0.65 13.46
N SER A 196 0.90 -0.37 14.03
CA SER A 196 -0.21 -1.33 14.06
C SER A 196 -0.63 -1.76 12.64
N GLY A 197 -0.53 -0.86 11.66
CA GLY A 197 -0.83 -1.14 10.25
C GLY A 197 0.14 -2.14 9.61
N CYS A 198 1.35 -2.32 10.15
CA CYS A 198 2.34 -3.24 9.59
C CYS A 198 1.89 -4.70 9.65
N LYS A 199 0.95 -5.08 10.52
CA LYS A 199 0.36 -6.44 10.58
C LYS A 199 -0.36 -6.84 9.28
N GLN A 200 -0.71 -5.88 8.43
CA GLN A 200 -1.25 -6.10 7.09
C GLN A 200 -0.19 -6.50 6.06
N SER A 201 1.09 -6.56 6.42
CA SER A 201 2.16 -7.02 5.53
C SER A 201 2.57 -8.45 5.88
N PRO A 202 2.85 -9.31 4.88
CA PRO A 202 3.38 -10.65 5.13
C PRO A 202 4.80 -10.63 5.74
N TRP A 203 5.45 -9.46 5.73
CA TRP A 203 6.80 -9.21 6.23
C TRP A 203 6.83 -8.59 7.63
N TYR A 204 5.67 -8.51 8.31
CA TYR A 204 5.58 -7.89 9.63
C TYR A 204 6.59 -8.47 10.63
N LYS A 205 6.71 -9.80 10.67
CA LYS A 205 7.58 -10.49 11.63
C LYS A 205 9.06 -10.15 11.40
N GLU A 206 9.49 -10.05 10.14
CA GLU A 206 10.86 -9.73 9.75
C GLU A 206 11.17 -8.29 10.09
N CYS A 207 10.29 -7.36 9.69
CA CYS A 207 10.44 -5.95 9.98
C CYS A 207 10.46 -5.69 11.50
N ARG A 208 9.59 -6.37 12.26
CA ARG A 208 9.56 -6.29 13.73
C ARG A 208 10.83 -6.85 14.34
N HIS A 209 11.29 -8.03 13.91
CA HIS A 209 12.53 -8.63 14.42
C HIS A 209 13.78 -7.78 14.08
N GLU A 210 13.81 -7.16 12.91
CA GLU A 210 14.86 -6.21 12.55
C GLU A 210 14.85 -4.99 13.48
N SER A 211 13.66 -4.44 13.74
CA SER A 211 13.46 -3.31 14.64
C SER A 211 13.85 -3.66 16.08
N GLU A 212 13.52 -4.87 16.55
CA GLU A 212 13.91 -5.40 17.87
C GLU A 212 15.44 -5.54 17.97
N ARG A 213 16.09 -6.01 16.90
CA ARG A 213 17.55 -6.20 16.88
C ARG A 213 18.32 -4.89 16.94
N CYS A 214 17.84 -3.83 16.31
CA CYS A 214 18.47 -2.50 16.39
C CYS A 214 17.89 -1.62 17.51
N GLU A 215 17.01 -2.17 18.35
CA GLU A 215 16.36 -1.44 19.44
C GLU A 215 15.67 -0.15 18.97
N ASP A 216 14.98 -0.22 17.84
CA ASP A 216 14.36 0.94 17.19
C ASP A 216 13.28 1.60 18.07
N LEU A 217 13.23 2.93 18.06
CA LEU A 217 12.30 3.69 18.89
C LEU A 217 10.83 3.48 18.50
N SER A 218 10.53 2.99 17.29
CA SER A 218 9.14 2.67 16.88
C SER A 218 8.51 1.50 17.62
N LEU A 219 9.29 0.72 18.38
CA LEU A 219 8.77 -0.34 19.25
C LEU A 219 8.08 0.20 20.51
N LEU A 220 8.27 1.49 20.83
CA LEU A 220 7.55 2.14 21.91
C LEU A 220 6.06 2.26 21.55
N ASN A 221 5.17 2.08 22.51
CA ASN A 221 3.74 2.25 22.23
C ASN A 221 3.37 3.73 22.13
N ARG A 222 2.47 4.02 21.18
CA ARG A 222 1.90 5.35 20.95
C ARG A 222 2.97 6.41 20.71
N VAL A 223 3.94 6.12 19.84
CA VAL A 223 4.93 7.10 19.35
C VAL A 223 4.66 7.46 17.91
N TRP A 224 4.90 8.72 17.56
CA TRP A 224 4.77 9.23 16.21
C TRP A 224 6.13 9.36 15.54
N ARG A 225 6.17 9.23 14.20
CA ARG A 225 7.40 9.38 13.41
C ARG A 225 8.11 10.70 13.67
N GLU A 226 7.34 11.78 13.82
CA GLU A 226 7.89 13.12 14.11
C GLU A 226 8.59 13.19 15.48
N GLU A 227 8.04 12.51 16.49
CA GLU A 227 8.67 12.47 17.82
C GLU A 227 9.95 11.65 17.81
N VAL A 228 9.95 10.53 17.08
CA VAL A 228 11.14 9.70 16.89
C VAL A 228 12.21 10.45 16.12
N SER A 229 11.86 11.12 15.01
CA SER A 229 12.79 11.96 14.23
C SER A 229 13.46 13.02 15.10
N LYS A 230 12.70 13.70 15.97
CA LYS A 230 13.25 14.70 16.91
C LYS A 230 14.24 14.11 17.90
N LEU A 231 14.01 12.86 18.34
CA LEU A 231 14.96 12.15 19.21
C LEU A 231 16.22 11.73 18.44
N GLU A 232 16.07 11.25 17.22
CA GLU A 232 17.19 10.85 16.35
C GLU A 232 18.08 12.04 16.00
N GLU A 233 17.50 13.21 15.72
CA GLU A 233 18.21 14.47 15.44
C GLU A 233 19.11 14.92 16.60
N VAL A 234 18.74 14.58 17.83
CA VAL A 234 19.52 14.90 19.04
C VAL A 234 20.42 13.74 19.47
N GLY A 235 20.53 12.70 18.64
CA GLY A 235 21.44 11.57 18.84
C GLY A 235 20.90 10.45 19.73
N ILE A 236 19.57 10.36 19.92
CA ILE A 236 18.92 9.22 20.57
C ILE A 236 18.31 8.35 19.47
N GLN A 237 18.95 7.23 19.16
CA GLN A 237 18.57 6.33 18.07
C GLN A 237 17.95 5.03 18.58
N THR A 238 18.21 4.66 19.84
CA THR A 238 17.78 3.36 20.39
C THR A 238 16.97 3.48 21.66
N ILE A 239 16.14 2.47 21.93
CA ILE A 239 15.45 2.29 23.22
C ILE A 239 16.46 2.30 24.37
N GLY A 240 17.61 1.64 24.19
CA GLY A 240 18.67 1.61 25.20
C GLY A 240 19.21 3.00 25.53
N GLU A 241 19.50 3.81 24.52
CA GLU A 241 19.97 5.19 24.71
C GLU A 241 18.92 6.06 25.40
N LEU A 242 17.65 5.92 25.00
CA LEU A 242 16.55 6.66 25.61
C LEU A 242 16.38 6.30 27.10
N ALA A 243 16.46 5.00 27.44
CA ALA A 243 16.32 4.52 28.80
C ALA A 243 17.40 5.05 29.77
N LEU A 244 18.58 5.40 29.24
CA LEU A 244 19.71 5.92 30.04
C LEU A 244 19.61 7.41 30.35
N LYS A 245 18.71 8.16 29.71
CA LYS A 245 18.59 9.61 29.90
C LYS A 245 17.64 9.96 31.04
N SER A 246 17.99 11.00 31.80
CA SER A 246 17.07 11.63 32.75
C SER A 246 16.11 12.61 32.04
N ILE A 247 14.94 12.88 32.64
CA ILE A 247 14.00 13.88 32.07
C ILE A 247 14.65 15.25 31.88
N PRO A 248 15.40 15.81 32.86
CA PRO A 248 16.03 17.12 32.67
C PRO A 248 17.04 17.15 31.51
N GLU A 249 17.71 16.02 31.24
CA GLU A 249 18.58 15.91 30.06
C GLU A 249 17.78 15.89 28.76
N LEU A 250 16.70 15.11 28.70
CA LEU A 250 15.82 15.03 27.55
C LEU A 250 15.17 16.38 27.22
N GLU A 251 14.65 17.08 28.23
CA GLU A 251 14.06 18.42 28.06
C GLU A 251 15.07 19.44 27.53
N LYS A 252 16.35 19.28 27.89
CA LYS A 252 17.42 20.17 27.45
C LYS A 252 17.81 19.92 25.99
N ILE A 253 17.90 18.66 25.56
CA ILE A 253 18.36 18.31 24.21
C ILE A 253 17.22 18.29 23.20
N ALA A 254 16.00 17.92 23.61
CA ALA A 254 14.81 17.86 22.78
C ALA A 254 13.68 18.78 23.31
N PRO A 255 13.91 20.10 23.40
CA PRO A 255 12.96 21.04 24.02
C PRO A 255 11.64 21.16 23.24
N GLU A 256 11.59 20.72 21.99
CA GLU A 256 10.39 20.72 21.16
C GLU A 256 9.41 19.58 21.48
N VAL A 257 9.85 18.55 22.21
CA VAL A 257 8.99 17.45 22.64
C VAL A 257 8.46 17.76 24.03
N ASN A 258 7.16 17.60 24.23
CA ASN A 258 6.53 17.86 25.52
C ASN A 258 7.16 16.98 26.62
N SER A 259 7.44 17.56 27.80
CA SER A 259 8.05 16.87 28.94
C SER A 259 7.33 15.58 29.34
N SER A 260 5.99 15.60 29.40
CA SER A 260 5.19 14.42 29.75
C SER A 260 5.26 13.33 28.68
N ARG A 261 5.50 13.70 27.41
CA ARG A 261 5.75 12.75 26.31
C ARG A 261 7.14 12.14 26.43
N LEU A 262 8.16 12.94 26.69
CA LEU A 262 9.53 12.47 26.95
C LEU A 262 9.55 11.49 28.12
N GLU A 263 8.85 11.80 29.21
CA GLU A 263 8.71 10.90 30.35
C GLU A 263 8.04 9.59 29.97
N MET A 264 6.90 9.65 29.27
CA MET A 264 6.19 8.45 28.83
C MET A 264 7.04 7.57 27.90
N MET A 265 7.81 8.16 26.98
CA MET A 265 8.67 7.41 26.06
C MET A 265 9.86 6.78 26.81
N ARG A 266 10.51 7.53 27.70
CA ARG A 266 11.61 7.04 28.53
C ARG A 266 11.17 5.92 29.46
N ASP A 267 10.05 6.08 30.16
CA ASP A 267 9.57 5.07 31.09
C ASP A 267 9.25 3.76 30.36
N GLN A 268 8.65 3.83 29.17
CA GLN A 268 8.46 2.67 28.32
C GLN A 268 9.79 2.03 27.90
N ALA A 269 10.79 2.85 27.56
CA ALA A 269 12.11 2.34 27.20
C ALA A 269 12.77 1.58 28.37
N ILE A 270 12.70 2.12 29.59
CA ILE A 270 13.16 1.45 30.81
C ILE A 270 12.39 0.14 31.02
N ALA A 271 11.06 0.16 30.90
CA ALA A 271 10.21 -1.01 31.07
C ALA A 271 10.58 -2.15 30.09
N ILE A 272 10.82 -1.82 28.82
CA ILE A 272 11.23 -2.77 27.78
C ILE A 272 12.62 -3.34 28.09
N LYS A 273 13.61 -2.49 28.42
CA LYS A 273 14.99 -2.93 28.68
C LYS A 273 15.12 -3.79 29.93
N GLU A 274 14.36 -3.46 30.97
CA GLU A 274 14.39 -4.18 32.24
C GLU A 274 13.37 -5.33 32.28
N ASN A 275 12.58 -5.51 31.22
CA ASN A 275 11.51 -6.49 31.11
C ASN A 275 10.58 -6.48 32.34
N ARG A 276 10.12 -5.30 32.73
CA ARG A 276 9.22 -5.09 33.87
C ARG A 276 8.17 -4.03 33.59
N TYR A 277 7.09 -4.04 34.35
CA TYR A 277 6.11 -2.96 34.32
C TYR A 277 6.54 -1.79 35.22
N ILE A 278 6.07 -0.58 34.88
CA ILE A 278 6.21 0.63 35.68
C ILE A 278 4.81 1.12 36.04
N ILE A 279 4.52 1.19 37.33
CA ILE A 279 3.28 1.77 37.83
C ILE A 279 3.44 3.29 37.84
N ARG A 280 2.70 4.00 36.97
CA ARG A 280 2.74 5.47 36.90
C ARG A 280 1.79 6.17 37.88
N GLY A 281 0.85 5.44 38.46
CA GLY A 281 -0.09 5.96 39.43
C GLY A 281 -1.02 4.87 39.96
N ASN A 282 -1.65 5.15 41.10
CA ASN A 282 -2.73 4.34 41.60
C ASN A 282 -4.03 4.74 40.90
N VAL A 283 -4.88 3.76 40.61
CA VAL A 283 -6.21 3.99 40.08
C VAL A 283 -7.19 3.76 41.23
N ASP A 284 -7.88 4.81 41.65
CA ASP A 284 -8.98 4.69 42.60
C ASP A 284 -10.22 4.22 41.83
N LEU A 285 -10.56 2.94 41.99
CA LEU A 285 -11.79 2.38 41.44
C LEU A 285 -12.97 2.72 42.38
N PRO A 286 -14.12 3.18 41.86
CA PRO A 286 -15.28 3.49 42.68
C PRO A 286 -15.87 2.20 43.29
N GLU A 287 -16.25 2.24 44.57
CA GLU A 287 -17.07 1.19 45.17
C GLU A 287 -18.48 1.23 44.58
N SER A 288 -18.94 0.10 44.03
CA SER A 288 -20.23 -0.04 43.37
C SER A 288 -20.81 -1.43 43.64
N ASN A 289 -22.14 -1.51 43.70
CA ASN A 289 -22.86 -2.79 43.83
C ASN A 289 -22.77 -3.66 42.55
N ILE A 290 -22.23 -3.10 41.46
CA ILE A 290 -22.03 -3.78 40.18
C ILE A 290 -20.57 -3.63 39.78
N GLU A 291 -19.88 -4.75 39.64
CA GLU A 291 -18.51 -4.84 39.15
C GLU A 291 -18.52 -5.20 37.66
N LEU A 292 -17.80 -4.43 36.84
CA LEU A 292 -17.57 -4.74 35.43
C LEU A 292 -16.17 -5.29 35.28
N TYR A 293 -16.08 -6.55 34.86
CA TYR A 293 -14.82 -7.20 34.52
C TYR A 293 -14.56 -7.00 33.02
N PHE A 294 -13.45 -6.34 32.71
CA PHE A 294 -12.97 -6.24 31.33
C PHE A 294 -11.86 -7.25 31.13
N ASP A 295 -12.12 -8.23 30.27
CA ASP A 295 -11.05 -9.05 29.71
C ASP A 295 -10.46 -8.27 28.53
N ILE A 296 -9.32 -7.63 28.77
CA ILE A 296 -8.63 -6.84 27.74
C ILE A 296 -7.60 -7.74 27.10
N GLU A 297 -8.03 -8.43 26.06
CA GLU A 297 -7.14 -9.11 25.13
C GLU A 297 -6.51 -8.05 24.21
N SER A 298 -5.27 -7.66 24.49
CA SER A 298 -4.49 -6.87 23.53
C SER A 298 -3.84 -7.80 22.52
N ASP A 299 -4.06 -7.56 21.24
CA ASP A 299 -3.36 -8.25 20.14
C ASP A 299 -1.83 -8.04 20.28
N PRO A 300 -1.03 -9.07 20.62
CA PRO A 300 0.40 -8.96 20.96
C PRO A 300 1.31 -8.46 19.81
#